data_AF-A0A257D818-F1
#
_entry.id   AF-A0A257D818-F1
#
_cell.length_a   1.000
_cell.length_b   1.000
_cell.length_c   1.000
_cell.angle_alpha   90.00
_cell.angle_beta   90.00
_cell.angle_gamma   90.00
#
_symmetry.space_group_name_H-M   'P 1'
#
loop_
_entity.id
_entity.type
_entity.pdbx_description
1 polymer ?
#
loop_
_entity_poly.entity_id
_entity_poly.type
_entity_poly.pdbx_seq_one_letter_code
_entity_poly.pdbx_strand_id
1 'polypeptide(L)' 'MGMNVGTSASDEPEVMIDMNTTPLIDVMLVLLIMLIITIPAQLHSVNLDMPLPSNAAKKVEPVVIRIDVDAASVVNWNGK' A
#
# COMPACT_ATOMS: atom_id res chain seq x y z
N MET A 1 -32.77 -56.47 -60.86
CA MET A 1 -33.13 -56.35 -59.43
C MET A 1 -31.83 -56.31 -58.66
N GLY A 2 -31.41 -55.09 -58.32
CA GLY A 2 -30.16 -54.86 -57.59
C GLY A 2 -30.37 -54.98 -56.09
N MET A 3 -29.30 -55.35 -55.40
CA MET A 3 -29.03 -54.93 -54.04
C MET A 3 -27.53 -54.99 -53.80
N ASN A 4 -26.96 -53.80 -53.72
CA ASN A 4 -25.59 -53.50 -53.32
C ASN A 4 -25.54 -53.50 -51.78
N VAL A 5 -24.78 -54.41 -51.18
CA VAL A 5 -24.42 -54.32 -49.76
C VAL A 5 -23.09 -53.58 -49.69
N GLY A 6 -23.20 -52.28 -49.40
CA GLY A 6 -22.07 -51.48 -48.97
C GLY A 6 -21.68 -51.88 -47.55
N THR A 7 -20.50 -52.45 -47.41
CA THR A 7 -19.70 -52.30 -46.19
C THR A 7 -18.61 -51.31 -46.54
N SER A 8 -18.88 -50.05 -46.24
CA SER A 8 -17.91 -48.96 -46.37
C SER A 8 -16.75 -49.22 -45.43
N ALA A 9 -15.61 -49.57 -46.02
CA ALA A 9 -14.32 -49.17 -45.49
C ALA A 9 -14.21 -47.64 -45.60
N SER A 10 -13.39 -47.05 -44.73
CA SER A 10 -12.91 -45.65 -44.70
C SER A 10 -13.99 -44.56 -44.52
N ASP A 11 -14.12 -44.09 -43.29
CA ASP A 11 -13.75 -42.74 -42.84
C ASP A 11 -14.67 -42.29 -41.72
N GLU A 12 -14.08 -42.14 -40.55
CA GLU A 12 -14.67 -41.45 -39.40
C GLU A 12 -15.21 -40.09 -39.84
N PRO A 13 -16.41 -39.67 -39.44
CA PRO A 13 -16.53 -38.35 -38.89
C PRO A 13 -16.08 -38.51 -37.44
N GLU A 14 -14.80 -38.23 -37.18
CA GLU A 14 -14.42 -37.67 -35.90
C GLU A 14 -15.35 -36.47 -35.76
N VAL A 15 -16.45 -36.65 -35.01
CA VAL A 15 -17.44 -35.61 -34.81
C VAL A 15 -16.67 -34.56 -34.04
N MET A 16 -16.14 -33.58 -34.76
CA MET A 16 -15.54 -32.40 -34.18
C MET A 16 -16.68 -31.72 -33.44
N ILE A 17 -16.84 -32.10 -32.18
CA ILE A 17 -17.64 -31.37 -31.21
C ILE A 17 -16.89 -30.07 -31.07
N ASP A 18 -17.23 -29.11 -31.93
CA ASP A 18 -16.90 -27.71 -31.70
C ASP A 18 -17.73 -27.30 -30.49
N MET A 19 -17.23 -27.68 -29.31
CA MET A 19 -17.81 -27.29 -28.04
C MET A 19 -17.83 -25.78 -28.07
N ASN A 20 -18.98 -25.17 -27.77
CA ASN A 20 -19.12 -23.72 -27.72
C ASN A 20 -18.21 -23.15 -26.62
N THR A 21 -16.92 -22.97 -26.93
CA THR A 21 -15.88 -22.54 -26.00
C THR A 21 -16.00 -21.04 -25.75
N THR A 22 -16.50 -20.26 -26.70
CA THR A 22 -16.66 -18.80 -26.55
C THR A 22 -17.61 -18.41 -25.41
N PRO A 23 -18.83 -19.00 -25.30
CA PRO A 23 -19.70 -18.75 -24.15
C PRO A 23 -19.13 -19.31 -22.83
N LEU A 24 -18.39 -20.42 -22.88
CA LEU A 24 -17.76 -21.01 -21.68
C LEU A 24 -16.60 -20.15 -21.16
N ILE A 25 -15.79 -19.62 -22.07
CA ILE A 25 -14.68 -18.71 -21.77
C ILE A 25 -15.23 -17.45 -21.09
N ASP A 26 -16.34 -16.88 -21.56
CA ASP A 26 -16.97 -15.71 -20.92
C ASP A 26 -17.30 -15.97 -19.45
N VAL A 27 -18.00 -17.08 -19.16
CA VAL A 27 -18.32 -17.46 -17.77
C VAL A 27 -17.06 -17.69 -16.94
N MET A 28 -16.05 -18.37 -17.50
CA MET A 28 -14.79 -18.63 -16.80
C MET A 28 -14.01 -17.33 -16.54
N LEU A 29 -13.96 -16.41 -17.50
CA LEU A 29 -13.28 -15.12 -17.36
C LEU A 29 -13.99 -14.22 -16.36
N VAL A 30 -15.32 -14.22 -16.32
CA VAL A 30 -16.11 -13.51 -15.30
C VAL A 30 -15.74 -14.02 -13.90
N LEU A 31 -15.66 -15.34 -13.70
CA LEU A 31 -15.26 -15.92 -12.42
C LEU A 31 -13.83 -15.53 -12.01
N LEU A 32 -12.88 -15.50 -12.96
CA LEU A 32 -11.51 -15.05 -12.70
C LEU A 32 -11.45 -13.57 -12.31
N ILE A 33 -12.19 -12.70 -13.01
CA ILE A 33 -12.24 -11.27 -12.68
C ILE A 33 -12.87 -11.06 -11.31
N MET A 34 -13.96 -11.77 -10.99
CA MET A 34 -14.57 -11.73 -9.66
C MET A 34 -13.59 -12.16 -8.57
N LEU A 35 -12.81 -13.23 -8.78
CA LEU A 35 -11.77 -13.67 -7.86
C LEU A 35 -10.67 -12.62 -7.67
N ILE A 36 -10.23 -11.96 -8.75
CA ILE A 36 -9.19 -10.92 -8.69
C ILE A 36 -9.67 -9.69 -7.90
N ILE A 37 -10.89 -9.19 -8.17
CA ILE A 37 -11.37 -7.93 -7.54
C ILE A 37 -11.82 -8.12 -6.09
N THR A 38 -12.12 -9.35 -5.68
CA THR A 38 -12.55 -9.65 -4.30
C THR A 38 -11.38 -9.70 -3.32
N ILE A 39 -10.13 -9.80 -3.79
CA ILE A 39 -8.95 -9.69 -2.94
C ILE A 39 -8.76 -8.22 -2.56
N PRO A 40 -8.84 -7.87 -1.26
CA PRO A 40 -8.65 -6.49 -0.83
C PRO A 40 -7.19 -6.06 -1.08
N ALA A 41 -7.01 -4.84 -1.56
CA ALA A 41 -5.67 -4.26 -1.70
C ALA A 41 -5.03 -4.16 -0.31
N GLN A 42 -3.96 -4.94 -0.09
CA GLN A 42 -3.17 -4.88 1.14
C GLN A 42 -2.30 -3.61 1.08
N LEU A 43 -2.91 -2.49 1.50
CA LEU A 43 -2.19 -1.23 1.70
C LEU A 43 -1.45 -1.34 3.04
N HIS A 44 -0.12 -1.45 2.98
CA HIS A 44 0.72 -1.42 4.17
C HIS A 44 0.85 0.03 4.63
N SER A 45 0.19 0.41 5.72
CA SER A 45 0.45 1.70 6.38
C SER A 45 1.59 1.54 7.38
N VAL A 46 2.68 2.28 7.17
CA VAL A 46 3.75 2.41 8.15
C VAL A 46 3.51 3.70 8.90
N ASN A 47 3.14 3.60 10.18
CA ASN A 47 3.15 4.75 11.08
C ASN A 47 4.61 5.15 11.32
N LEU A 48 5.04 6.24 10.67
CA LEU A 48 6.36 6.81 10.85
C LEU A 48 6.25 8.00 11.82
N ASP A 49 6.69 7.79 13.05
CA ASP A 49 6.87 8.89 14.00
C ASP A 49 8.11 9.69 13.57
N MET A 50 7.88 10.91 13.08
CA MET A 50 8.98 11.81 12.73
C MET A 50 9.63 12.36 14.01
N PRO A 51 10.97 12.29 14.16
CA PRO A 51 11.64 12.90 15.29
C PRO A 51 11.42 14.41 15.26
N LEU A 52 11.11 14.99 16.42
CA LEU A 52 11.04 16.43 16.56
C LEU A 52 12.40 17.05 16.20
N PRO A 53 12.44 18.17 15.44
CA PRO A 53 13.68 18.82 15.11
C PRO A 53 14.44 19.19 16.39
N SER A 54 15.67 18.69 16.52
CA SER A 54 16.57 18.92 17.66
C SER A 54 17.01 20.39 17.83
N ASN A 55 16.41 21.31 17.08
CA ASN A 55 16.77 22.72 17.06
C ASN A 55 15.85 23.57 17.97
N ALA A 56 15.28 22.97 19.01
CA ALA A 56 14.70 23.74 20.10
C ALA A 56 15.79 24.69 20.61
N ALA A 57 15.61 25.99 20.36
CA ALA A 57 16.55 27.02 20.80
C ALA A 57 16.81 26.78 22.29
N LYS A 58 18.09 26.62 22.66
CA LYS A 58 18.47 26.50 24.07
C LYS A 58 17.82 27.66 24.81
N LYS A 59 16.99 27.35 25.80
CA LYS A 59 16.39 28.34 26.68
C LYS A 59 17.55 29.02 27.42
N VAL A 60 17.90 30.24 26.99
CA VAL A 60 18.94 31.03 27.65
C VAL A 60 18.37 31.46 28.99
N GLU A 61 19.01 31.03 30.07
CA GLU A 61 18.64 31.51 31.40
C GLU A 61 18.96 33.01 31.52
N PRO A 62 18.08 33.79 32.16
CA PRO A 62 18.31 35.22 32.32
C PRO A 62 19.54 35.46 33.20
N VAL A 63 20.37 36.43 32.80
CA VAL A 63 21.50 36.88 33.62
C VAL A 63 20.95 37.61 34.84
N VAL A 64 21.18 37.05 36.03
CA VAL A 64 20.80 37.70 37.29
C VAL A 64 21.90 38.69 37.69
N ILE A 65 21.54 39.97 37.77
CA ILE A 65 22.42 41.03 38.25
C ILE A 65 22.00 41.36 39.69
N ARG A 66 22.96 41.32 40.61
CA ARG A 66 22.77 41.71 42.01
C ARG A 66 23.33 43.11 42.21
N ILE A 67 22.48 44.02 42.64
CA ILE A 67 22.86 45.39 43.02
C ILE A 67 22.72 45.50 44.52
N ASP A 68 23.82 45.77 45.21
CA ASP A 68 23.85 46.02 46.64
C ASP A 68 24.17 47.49 46.88
N VAL A 69 23.41 48.15 47.75
CA VAL A 69 23.68 49.52 48.19
C VAL A 69 24.04 49.45 49.66
N ASP A 70 25.25 49.88 50.00
CA ASP A 70 25.70 49.88 51.38
C ASP A 70 25.24 51.14 52.15
N ALA A 71 25.50 51.17 53.46
CA ALA A 71 25.14 52.29 54.31
C ALA A 71 25.87 53.60 53.96
N ALA A 72 26.98 53.51 53.22
CA ALA A 72 27.72 54.66 52.70
C ALA A 72 27.22 55.12 51.32
N SER A 73 26.10 54.56 50.83
CA SER A 73 25.54 54.80 49.49
C SER A 73 26.47 54.40 48.35
N VAL A 74 27.39 53.47 48.58
CA VAL A 74 28.20 52.86 47.53
C VAL A 74 27.37 51.77 46.86
N VAL A 75 27.30 51.84 45.53
CA VAL A 75 26.62 50.86 44.70
C VAL A 75 27.62 49.79 44.30
N ASN A 76 27.35 48.55 44.71
CA ASN A 76 28.15 47.39 44.37
C ASN A 76 27.42 46.56 43.31
N TRP A 77 28.15 46.16 42.27
CA TRP A 77 27.68 45.30 41.19
C TRP A 77 28.20 43.89 41.42
N ASN A 78 27.33 42.91 41.70
CA ASN A 78 27.70 41.53 41.98
C ASN A 78 28.80 41.41 43.05
N GLY A 79 28.72 42.24 44.09
CA GLY A 79 29.70 42.29 45.18
C GLY A 79 31.05 42.95 44.85
N LYS A 80 31.13 43.73 43.75
CA LYS A 80 32.28 44.56 43.38
C LYS A 80 31.94 46.03 43.33
#